data_AF-A0A231H164-F1
#
_entry.id   AF-A0A231H164-F1
#
_cell.length_a   1.000
_cell.length_b   1.000
_cell.length_c   1.000
_cell.angle_alpha   90.00
_cell.angle_beta   90.00
_cell.angle_gamma   90.00
#
_symmetry.space_group_name_H-M   'P 1'
#
loop_
_entity.id
_entity.type
_entity.pdbx_description
1 polymer ?
#
loop_
_entity_poly.entity_id
_entity_poly.type
_entity_poly.pdbx_seq_one_letter_code
_entity_poly.pdbx_strand_id
1 'polypeptide(L)'
;MPLLTVRLAADPTLAAALRELHLTEAEVDLDYGLVAVDTDQHLYALRVSDAAATRAAAVSDTAEIFADPRIGPAHDAGPDTSSPRLPPDDSAPA
;
A
#
# COMPACT_ATOMS: atom_id res chain seq x y z
N MET A 1 1.14 -13.40 -0.98
CA MET A 1 0.27 -12.79 0.05
C MET A 1 0.28 -11.29 -0.14
N PRO A 2 -0.65 -10.76 -0.95
CA PRO A 2 -0.82 -9.33 -1.20
C PRO A 2 -1.23 -8.55 0.04
N LEU A 3 -0.99 -7.23 0.00
CA LEU A 3 -1.38 -6.29 1.05
C LEU A 3 -2.71 -5.64 0.68
N LEU A 4 -3.61 -5.57 1.65
CA LEU A 4 -4.93 -4.97 1.48
C LEU A 4 -5.12 -3.89 2.53
N THR A 5 -5.74 -2.77 2.13
CA THR A 5 -6.07 -1.68 3.03
C THR A 5 -7.57 -1.66 3.33
N VAL A 6 -7.90 -1.36 4.58
CA VAL A 6 -9.28 -1.25 5.06
C VAL A 6 -9.41 -0.03 5.95
N ARG A 7 -10.55 0.65 5.84
CA ARG A 7 -10.92 1.72 6.74
C ARG A 7 -11.73 1.16 7.90
N LEU A 8 -11.24 1.34 9.13
CA LEU A 8 -11.90 0.83 10.33
C LEU A 8 -12.38 1.98 11.20
N ALA A 9 -13.67 1.96 11.53
CA ALA A 9 -14.24 2.86 12.53
C ALA A 9 -13.66 2.59 13.94
N ALA A 10 -14.22 3.22 14.97
CA ALA A 10 -13.70 3.14 16.34
C ALA A 10 -13.42 1.69 16.80
N ASP A 11 -12.28 1.52 17.47
CA ASP A 11 -11.68 0.24 17.92
C ASP A 11 -11.12 -0.65 16.77
N PRO A 12 -10.02 -0.23 16.14
CA PRO A 12 -9.40 -0.92 15.00
C PRO A 12 -8.69 -2.21 15.45
N THR A 13 -9.45 -3.30 15.48
CA THR A 13 -8.95 -4.64 15.82
C THR A 13 -8.85 -5.53 14.58
N LEU A 14 -8.00 -6.56 14.64
CA LEU A 14 -7.92 -7.57 13.57
C LEU A 14 -9.29 -8.21 13.32
N ALA A 15 -10.04 -8.51 14.38
CA ALA A 15 -11.40 -9.06 14.26
C ALA A 15 -12.36 -8.11 13.53
N ALA A 16 -12.25 -6.79 13.77
CA ALA A 16 -13.04 -5.80 13.05
C ALA A 16 -12.67 -5.76 11.55
N ALA A 17 -11.37 -5.85 11.23
CA ALA A 17 -10.88 -5.92 9.85
C ALA A 17 -11.40 -7.15 9.10
N LEU A 18 -11.33 -8.33 9.73
CA LEU A 18 -11.83 -9.58 9.16
C LEU A 18 -13.34 -9.48 8.86
N ARG A 19 -14.11 -8.89 9.78
CA ARG A 19 -15.55 -8.71 9.59
C ARG A 19 -15.87 -7.76 8.44
N GLU A 20 -15.16 -6.63 8.35
CA GLU A 20 -15.38 -5.61 7.31
C GLU A 20 -15.04 -6.14 5.91
N LEU A 21 -13.96 -6.92 5.80
CA LEU A 21 -13.50 -7.50 4.53
C LEU A 21 -14.12 -8.87 4.23
N HIS A 22 -15.02 -9.37 5.09
CA HIS A 22 -15.61 -10.72 5.00
C HIS A 22 -14.55 -11.84 4.86
N LEU A 23 -13.48 -11.74 5.64
CA LEU A 23 -12.35 -12.67 5.66
C LEU A 23 -12.39 -13.60 6.87
N THR A 24 -11.69 -14.72 6.74
CA THR A 24 -11.43 -15.65 7.83
C THR A 24 -9.96 -15.59 8.25
N GLU A 25 -9.63 -16.04 9.47
CA GLU A 25 -8.25 -16.08 9.96
C GLU A 25 -7.33 -16.94 9.09
N ALA A 26 -7.86 -17.98 8.43
CA ALA A 26 -7.10 -18.83 7.51
C ALA A 26 -6.63 -18.11 6.24
N GLU A 27 -7.23 -16.96 5.93
CA GLU A 27 -6.97 -16.19 4.74
C GLU A 27 -6.06 -14.98 5.01
N VAL A 28 -5.63 -14.81 6.26
CA VAL A 28 -4.82 -13.68 6.72
C VAL A 28 -3.51 -14.18 7.31
N ASP A 29 -2.46 -13.42 7.07
CA ASP A 29 -1.16 -13.62 7.71
C ASP A 29 -1.24 -13.10 9.17
N LEU A 30 -1.50 -14.00 10.11
CA LEU A 30 -1.63 -13.66 11.53
C LEU A 30 -0.30 -13.18 12.15
N ASP A 31 0.84 -13.61 11.59
CA ASP A 31 2.16 -13.15 12.03
C ASP A 31 2.42 -11.70 11.61
N TYR A 32 1.89 -11.28 10.46
CA TYR A 32 1.87 -9.87 10.05
C TYR A 32 0.87 -9.04 10.87
N GLY A 33 -0.33 -9.59 11.11
CA GLY A 33 -1.36 -8.95 11.91
C GLY A 33 -2.00 -7.72 11.23
N LEU A 34 -2.52 -6.79 12.04
CA LEU A 34 -3.12 -5.54 11.59
C LEU A 34 -2.15 -4.39 11.84
N VAL A 35 -1.82 -3.64 10.80
CA VAL A 35 -0.87 -2.52 10.86
C VAL A 35 -1.60 -1.21 10.59
N ALA A 36 -1.42 -0.22 11.47
CA ALA A 36 -1.91 1.13 11.23
C ALA A 36 -1.07 1.82 10.15
N VAL A 37 -1.71 2.29 9.08
CA VAL A 37 -1.04 3.00 7.99
C VAL A 37 -1.24 4.51 8.13
N ASP A 38 -2.49 4.93 8.37
CA ASP A 38 -2.85 6.32 8.64
C ASP A 38 -4.03 6.35 9.61
N THR A 39 -3.75 6.63 10.87
CA THR A 39 -4.79 6.62 11.92
C THR A 39 -5.75 7.81 11.82
N ASP A 40 -5.31 8.94 11.25
CA ASP A 40 -6.15 10.13 11.06
C ASP A 40 -7.22 9.85 10.01
N GLN A 41 -6.88 9.04 9.00
CA GLN A 41 -7.81 8.55 7.98
C GLN A 41 -8.41 7.18 8.28
N HIS A 42 -8.20 6.66 9.50
CA HIS A 42 -8.70 5.34 9.92
C HIS A 42 -8.26 4.18 9.01
N LEU A 43 -7.09 4.29 8.38
CA LEU A 43 -6.56 3.34 7.40
C LEU A 43 -5.61 2.32 8.03
N TYR A 44 -5.92 1.05 7.81
CA TYR A 44 -5.16 -0.08 8.33
C TYR A 44 -4.86 -1.07 7.20
N ALA A 45 -3.76 -1.80 7.32
CA ALA A 45 -3.33 -2.79 6.36
C ALA A 45 -3.14 -4.17 7.00
N LEU A 46 -3.42 -5.20 6.20
CA LEU A 46 -3.20 -6.60 6.53
C LEU A 46 -2.81 -7.38 5.28
N ARG A 47 -2.06 -8.47 5.47
CA ARG A 47 -1.69 -9.37 4.37
C ARG A 47 -2.68 -10.52 4.28
N VAL A 48 -3.12 -10.80 3.05
CA VAL A 48 -4.15 -11.80 2.79
C VAL A 48 -3.70 -12.80 1.74
N SER A 49 -4.42 -13.91 1.62
CA SER A 49 -4.22 -14.86 0.53
C SER A 49 -4.60 -14.23 -0.83
N ASP A 50 -3.98 -14.70 -1.91
CA ASP A 50 -4.29 -14.19 -3.26
C ASP A 50 -5.77 -14.39 -3.63
N ALA A 51 -6.38 -15.50 -3.20
CA ALA A 51 -7.80 -15.77 -3.38
C ALA A 51 -8.68 -14.75 -2.65
N ALA A 52 -8.34 -14.41 -1.40
CA ALA A 52 -9.05 -13.40 -0.62
C ALA A 52 -8.92 -12.01 -1.22
N ALA A 53 -7.70 -11.61 -1.64
CA ALA A 53 -7.49 -10.34 -2.31
C ALA A 53 -8.30 -10.23 -3.60
N THR A 54 -8.34 -11.29 -4.40
CA THR A 54 -9.12 -11.31 -5.65
C THR A 54 -10.61 -11.09 -5.39
N ARG A 55 -11.16 -11.70 -4.33
CA ARG A 55 -12.57 -11.49 -3.94
C ARG A 55 -12.81 -10.08 -3.41
N ALA A 56 -11.91 -9.55 -2.58
CA ALA A 56 -12.02 -8.19 -2.06
C ALA A 56 -11.99 -7.14 -3.19
N ALA A 57 -11.14 -7.34 -4.21
CA ALA A 57 -11.10 -6.50 -5.42
C ALA A 57 -12.44 -6.45 -6.16
N ALA A 58 -13.20 -7.55 -6.11
CA ALA A 58 -14.45 -7.69 -6.85
C ALA A 58 -15.65 -7.10 -6.10
N VAL A 59 -15.53 -6.86 -4.79
CA VAL A 59 -16.65 -6.49 -3.89
C VAL A 59 -16.59 -5.02 -3.48
N SER A 60 -15.40 -4.42 -3.39
CA SER A 60 -15.23 -3.11 -2.76
C SER A 60 -14.61 -2.10 -3.71
N ASP A 61 -15.37 -1.05 -4.04
CA ASP A 61 -14.88 0.17 -4.70
C ASP A 61 -13.98 1.02 -3.76
N THR A 62 -13.83 0.58 -2.51
CA THR A 62 -13.09 1.24 -1.42
C THR A 62 -11.82 0.50 -0.98
N ALA A 63 -11.59 -0.72 -1.48
CA ALA A 63 -10.44 -1.52 -1.11
C ALA A 63 -9.37 -1.42 -2.19
N GLU A 64 -8.38 -0.56 -1.97
CA GLU A 64 -7.19 -0.52 -2.83
C GLU A 64 -6.27 -1.68 -2.47
N ILE A 65 -6.06 -2.56 -3.44
CA ILE A 65 -5.10 -3.65 -3.35
C ILE A 65 -3.73 -3.08 -3.70
N PHE A 66 -2.84 -3.09 -2.72
CA PHE A 66 -1.45 -2.77 -2.95
C PHE A 66 -0.66 -4.06 -3.12
N ALA A 67 0.17 -4.10 -4.16
CA ALA A 67 1.22 -5.11 -4.17
C ALA A 67 2.09 -4.90 -2.93
N ASP A 68 2.43 -5.98 -2.24
CA ASP A 68 3.57 -6.04 -1.32
C ASP A 68 4.78 -6.44 -2.18
N PRO A 69 5.41 -5.52 -2.94
CA PRO A 69 6.54 -5.88 -3.75
C PRO A 69 7.62 -6.44 -2.83
N ARG A 70 8.16 -7.61 -3.16
CA ARG A 70 9.33 -8.11 -2.43
C ARG A 70 10.41 -7.03 -2.50
N ILE A 71 10.85 -6.57 -1.34
CA ILE A 71 12.08 -5.77 -1.24
C ILE A 71 13.22 -6.67 -1.69
N GLY A 72 13.59 -6.56 -2.96
CA GLY A 72 14.83 -7.10 -3.49
C GLY A 72 16.00 -6.18 -3.16
N PRO A 73 17.25 -6.58 -3.45
CA PRO A 73 18.35 -5.64 -3.42
C PRO A 73 17.95 -4.39 -4.22
N ALA A 74 18.18 -3.20 -3.66
CA ALA A 74 17.98 -1.96 -4.38
C ALA A 74 18.73 -2.09 -5.70
N HIS A 75 18.02 -2.19 -6.83
CA HIS A 75 18.66 -1.94 -8.10
C HIS A 75 19.03 -0.47 -8.00
N ASP A 76 20.32 -0.21 -7.85
CA ASP A 76 20.90 1.12 -7.88
C ASP A 76 20.36 1.76 -9.15
N ALA A 77 19.36 2.63 -9.00
CA ALA A 77 18.92 3.48 -10.08
C ALA A 77 20.11 4.43 -10.27
N GLY A 78 21.05 4.00 -11.11
CA GLY A 78 22.17 4.83 -11.51
C GLY A 78 21.63 6.21 -11.88
N PRO A 79 22.37 7.28 -11.55
CA PRO A 79 21.84 8.63 -11.53
C PRO A 79 21.10 8.92 -12.83
N ASP A 80 19.83 9.31 -12.72
CA ASP A 80 19.03 9.78 -13.85
C ASP A 80 19.79 10.94 -14.52
N THR A 81 20.57 10.63 -15.56
CA THR A 81 21.32 11.64 -16.34
C THR A 81 20.40 12.52 -17.19
N SER A 82 19.09 12.39 -17.03
CA SER A 82 18.06 13.12 -17.77
C SER A 82 17.52 14.30 -16.96
N SER A 83 18.40 15.10 -16.37
CA SER A 83 18.06 16.51 -16.11
C SER A 83 18.33 17.29 -17.40
N PRO A 84 17.34 17.95 -18.01
CA PRO A 84 17.63 18.84 -19.13
C PRO A 84 18.49 19.98 -18.58
N ARG A 85 19.75 20.03 -19.02
CA ARG A 85 20.66 21.13 -18.71
C ARG A 85 20.02 22.42 -19.25
N LEU A 86 19.55 23.29 -18.35
CA LEU A 86 19.12 24.64 -18.71
C LEU A 86 20.30 25.35 -19.41
N PRO A 87 20.12 25.97 -20.59
CA PRO A 87 21.18 26.78 -21.19
C PRO A 87 21.51 27.95 -20.24
N PRO A 88 22.78 28.38 -20.16
CA PRO A 88 23.13 29.56 -19.39
C PRO A 88 22.38 30.78 -19.95
N ASP A 89 21.79 31.55 -19.04
CA ASP A 89 21.15 32.84 -19.31
C ASP A 89 22.24 33.81 -19.80
N ASP A 90 22.33 34.03 -21.11
CA ASP A 90 23.16 35.08 -21.68
C ASP A 90 22.41 36.42 -21.55
N SER A 91 22.37 36.93 -20.31
CA SER A 91 21.95 38.29 -20.01
C SER A 91 23.09 38.98 -19.27
N ALA A 92 23.98 39.62 -20.04
CA ALA A 92 24.85 40.66 -19.53
C ALA A 92 24.64 41.95 -20.36
N PRO A 93 24.31 43.08 -19.72
CA PRO A 93 24.18 44.36 -20.40
C PRO A 93 25.55 45.06 -20.49
N ALA A 94 25.82 45.70 -21.63
CA ALA A 94 26.75 46.82 -21.74
C ALA A 94 26.32 47.73 -22.89
#